data_AF-A0A8S3SFH1-F1
#
_entry.id   AF-A0A8S3SFH1-F1
#
_cell.length_a   1.000
_cell.length_b   1.000
_cell.length_c   1.000
_cell.angle_alpha   90.00
_cell.angle_beta   90.00
_cell.angle_gamma   90.00
#
_symmetry.space_group_name_H-M   'P 1'
#
loop_
_entity.id
_entity.type
_entity.pdbx_description
1 polymer ?
#
loop_
_entity_poly.entity_id
_entity_poly.type
_entity_poly.pdbx_seq_one_letter_code
_entity_poly.pdbx_strand_id
1 'polypeptide(L)'
;MEAPGSFSFKMLFCKLFVIFACLQYYRCNSEEKVEEFFKSGHTNNWAVLVDTSRFWFNYRHVANVLSIYRSVKKLGIPDSHIILMIADDMACNPRNPRPATVFNNANQHINVYGDDVEVDYRGYEVTVENFIRVLTGRLPQSTPPSKRLSSDERSNILVYMTGHGGDGFLKFQDAEEVSNVELADAFEQMWQKQRYHEIFFMIDTCQAESMFQLFYSPNILSVASSHVGEDSLSHHVDSSIGVYVIDRYTYYALEFLDKVTPDSKKTMGQFLKVCPKNLCISTVATRTDLFARDPNKVLLTDFFGSVRNVEPLAKTIKLLNKTDQCTKDSCQDKIQPEDQDLEPLSYAEQFPMPK
;
A
#
# COMPACT_ATOMS: atom_id res chain seq x y z
N MET A 1 -59.50 34.96 40.12
CA MET A 1 -59.52 33.68 39.37
C MET A 1 -58.24 33.64 38.54
N GLU A 2 -57.15 33.14 39.13
CA GLU A 2 -55.91 32.87 38.40
C GLU A 2 -55.93 31.42 37.92
N ALA A 3 -55.69 31.22 36.63
CA ALA A 3 -55.85 29.93 35.95
C ALA A 3 -54.69 28.96 36.28
N PRO A 4 -54.96 27.71 36.67
CA PRO A 4 -53.92 26.70 36.92
C PRO A 4 -53.54 26.02 35.60
N GLY A 5 -52.73 26.70 34.78
CA GLY A 5 -52.25 26.14 33.49
C GLY A 5 -50.78 26.39 33.16
N SER A 6 -50.13 27.32 33.86
CA SER A 6 -48.77 27.81 33.54
C SER A 6 -47.65 26.81 33.91
N PHE A 7 -47.86 25.95 34.92
CA PHE A 7 -46.80 25.09 35.46
C PHE A 7 -46.50 23.87 34.57
N SER A 8 -47.52 23.32 33.91
CA SER A 8 -47.36 22.11 33.07
C SER A 8 -46.60 22.38 31.77
N PHE A 9 -46.75 23.58 31.19
CA PHE A 9 -46.12 23.93 29.92
C PHE A 9 -44.61 24.17 30.09
N LYS A 10 -44.20 24.80 31.20
CA LYS A 10 -42.78 25.01 31.54
C LYS A 10 -42.04 23.68 31.78
N MET A 11 -42.67 22.72 32.43
CA MET A 11 -42.06 21.40 32.66
C MET A 11 -41.86 20.60 31.37
N LEU A 12 -42.80 20.69 30.43
CA LEU A 12 -42.71 20.03 29.13
C LEU A 12 -41.59 20.64 28.27
N PHE A 13 -41.47 21.98 28.26
CA PHE A 13 -40.40 22.69 27.57
C PHE A 13 -39.03 22.34 28.14
N CYS A 14 -38.91 22.25 29.46
CA CYS A 14 -37.66 21.87 30.12
C CYS A 14 -37.24 20.44 29.77
N LYS A 15 -38.19 19.49 29.74
CA LYS A 15 -37.93 18.10 29.31
C LYS A 15 -37.49 18.02 27.84
N LEU A 16 -38.16 18.75 26.94
CA LEU A 16 -37.79 18.80 25.52
C LEU A 16 -36.39 19.42 25.32
N PHE A 17 -36.06 20.45 26.10
CA PHE A 17 -34.74 21.08 26.05
C PHE A 17 -33.63 20.15 26.55
N VAL A 18 -33.88 19.40 27.62
CA VAL A 18 -32.93 18.38 28.13
C VAL A 18 -32.75 17.24 27.12
N ILE A 19 -33.83 16.76 26.49
CA ILE A 19 -33.73 15.73 25.45
C ILE A 19 -32.95 16.25 24.24
N PHE A 20 -33.19 17.49 23.81
CA PHE A 20 -32.46 18.10 22.70
C PHE A 20 -30.98 18.31 23.02
N ALA A 21 -30.66 18.76 24.25
CA ALA A 21 -29.29 18.91 24.72
C ALA A 21 -28.57 17.55 24.84
N CYS A 22 -29.25 16.51 25.33
CA CYS A 22 -28.72 15.15 25.35
C CYS A 22 -28.49 14.62 23.94
N LEU A 23 -29.43 14.82 23.01
CA LEU A 23 -29.27 14.41 21.61
C LEU A 23 -28.09 15.13 20.93
N GLN A 24 -27.91 16.43 21.18
CA GLN A 24 -26.74 17.17 20.69
C GLN A 24 -25.43 16.67 21.31
N TYR A 25 -25.42 16.36 22.60
CA TYR A 25 -24.25 15.80 23.29
C TYR A 25 -23.87 14.41 22.75
N TYR A 26 -24.85 13.52 22.55
CA TYR A 26 -24.63 12.20 21.96
C TYR A 26 -24.10 12.29 20.52
N ARG A 27 -24.61 13.24 19.72
CA ARG A 27 -24.17 13.46 18.35
C ARG A 27 -22.73 13.99 18.27
N CYS A 28 -22.38 14.97 19.10
CA CYS A 28 -21.02 15.51 19.20
C CYS A 28 -20.00 14.44 19.61
N ASN A 29 -20.32 13.64 20.64
CA ASN A 29 -19.45 12.56 21.11
C ASN A 29 -19.30 11.41 20.06
N SER A 30 -20.31 11.20 19.20
CA SER A 30 -20.18 10.25 18.10
C SER A 30 -19.31 10.78 16.95
N GLU A 31 -19.39 12.08 16.62
CA GLU A 31 -18.57 12.70 15.58
C GLU A 31 -17.09 12.76 16.00
N GLU A 32 -16.80 13.11 17.25
CA GLU A 32 -15.43 13.16 17.79
C GLU A 32 -14.77 11.77 17.82
N LYS A 33 -15.54 10.71 18.16
CA LYS A 33 -15.05 9.32 18.06
C LYS A 33 -14.82 8.86 16.62
N VAL A 34 -15.62 9.32 15.67
CA VAL A 34 -15.45 8.99 14.25
C VAL A 34 -14.24 9.72 13.67
N GLU A 35 -14.03 10.99 14.00
CA GLU A 35 -12.82 11.72 13.62
C GLU A 35 -11.56 11.13 14.27
N GLU A 36 -11.64 10.73 15.53
CA GLU A 36 -10.55 10.02 16.20
C GLU A 36 -10.25 8.65 15.56
N PHE A 37 -11.30 7.93 15.12
CA PHE A 37 -11.18 6.66 14.41
C PHE A 37 -10.53 6.80 13.02
N PHE A 38 -10.73 7.94 12.34
CA PHE A 38 -10.09 8.26 11.06
C PHE A 38 -8.88 9.19 11.19
N LYS A 39 -8.16 9.17 12.32
CA LYS A 39 -6.99 10.03 12.60
C LYS A 39 -5.92 10.06 11.49
N SER A 40 -5.79 9.01 10.66
CA SER A 40 -4.84 8.93 9.54
C SER A 40 -5.38 9.50 8.20
N GLY A 41 -6.66 9.88 8.12
CA GLY A 41 -7.29 10.46 6.93
C GLY A 41 -7.70 9.46 5.82
N HIS A 42 -7.19 8.22 5.86
CA HIS A 42 -7.42 7.18 4.85
C HIS A 42 -7.90 5.86 5.48
N THR A 43 -8.58 5.01 4.71
CA THR A 43 -9.20 3.75 5.19
C THR A 43 -8.46 2.50 4.75
N ASN A 44 -7.70 2.58 3.65
CA ASN A 44 -6.99 1.46 3.08
C ASN A 44 -5.84 1.95 2.20
N ASN A 45 -4.89 1.05 1.96
CA ASN A 45 -3.72 1.29 1.12
C ASN A 45 -3.71 0.30 -0.05
N TRP A 46 -3.38 0.79 -1.23
CA TRP A 46 -3.18 0.03 -2.46
C TRP A 46 -1.75 0.18 -2.95
N ALA A 47 -1.25 -0.81 -3.67
CA ALA A 47 0.01 -0.73 -4.38
C ALA A 47 -0.17 -1.09 -5.86
N VAL A 48 0.43 -0.30 -6.74
CA VAL A 48 0.55 -0.59 -8.17
C VAL A 48 2.05 -0.67 -8.47
N LEU A 49 2.54 -1.88 -8.72
CA LEU A 49 3.95 -2.19 -8.82
C LEU A 49 4.25 -2.67 -10.24
N VAL A 50 5.11 -1.95 -10.95
CA VAL A 50 5.31 -2.15 -12.40
C VAL A 50 6.79 -2.28 -12.73
N ASP A 51 7.18 -3.45 -13.22
CA ASP A 51 8.38 -3.61 -14.03
C ASP A 51 8.01 -3.51 -15.51
N THR A 52 8.67 -2.61 -16.23
CA THR A 52 8.37 -2.33 -17.64
C THR A 52 9.37 -2.97 -18.60
N SER A 53 10.41 -3.65 -18.11
CA SER A 53 11.53 -4.10 -18.93
C SER A 53 11.52 -5.59 -19.19
N ARG A 54 12.00 -5.97 -20.37
CA ARG A 54 12.12 -7.37 -20.79
C ARG A 54 13.57 -7.77 -21.05
N PHE A 55 13.79 -9.06 -21.25
CA PHE A 55 15.08 -9.70 -21.51
C PHE A 55 15.97 -9.87 -20.28
N TRP A 56 16.81 -10.91 -20.34
CA TRP A 56 17.66 -11.36 -19.23
C TRP A 56 18.58 -10.28 -18.66
N PHE A 57 19.12 -9.39 -19.49
CA PHE A 57 20.02 -8.33 -19.02
C PHE A 57 19.31 -7.28 -18.15
N ASN A 58 17.97 -7.27 -18.14
CA ASN A 58 17.14 -6.41 -17.30
C ASN A 58 16.57 -7.12 -16.07
N TYR A 59 17.15 -8.27 -15.71
CA TYR A 59 16.78 -9.05 -14.53
C TYR A 59 16.53 -8.21 -13.26
N ARG A 60 17.35 -7.17 -13.03
CA ARG A 60 17.21 -6.26 -11.89
C ARG A 60 15.86 -5.58 -11.76
N HIS A 61 15.18 -5.22 -12.86
CA HIS A 61 13.90 -4.51 -12.77
C HIS A 61 12.78 -5.44 -12.24
N VAL A 62 12.80 -6.72 -12.65
CA VAL A 62 11.95 -7.77 -12.06
C VAL A 62 12.29 -8.00 -10.59
N ALA A 63 13.59 -8.08 -10.26
CA ALA A 63 14.01 -8.24 -8.86
C ALA A 63 13.63 -7.03 -7.97
N ASN A 64 13.72 -5.81 -8.50
CA ASN A 64 13.32 -4.58 -7.82
C ASN A 64 11.82 -4.61 -7.46
N VAL A 65 10.94 -4.82 -8.45
CA VAL A 65 9.49 -4.81 -8.24
C VAL A 65 9.05 -5.91 -7.28
N LEU A 66 9.61 -7.11 -7.40
CA LEU A 66 9.35 -8.23 -6.48
C LEU A 66 9.83 -7.94 -5.06
N SER A 67 10.94 -7.22 -4.90
CA SER A 67 11.44 -6.83 -3.59
C SER A 67 10.53 -5.81 -2.90
N ILE A 68 10.01 -4.83 -3.64
CA ILE A 68 9.02 -3.87 -3.12
C ILE A 68 7.72 -4.58 -2.80
N TYR A 69 7.23 -5.47 -3.67
CA TYR A 69 6.05 -6.30 -3.44
C TYR A 69 6.15 -7.07 -2.11
N ARG A 70 7.29 -7.73 -1.88
CA ARG A 70 7.55 -8.45 -0.62
C ARG A 70 7.54 -7.52 0.59
N SER A 71 8.08 -6.30 0.47
CA SER A 71 8.09 -5.30 1.56
C SER A 71 6.68 -4.83 1.90
N VAL A 72 5.86 -4.59 0.88
CA VAL A 72 4.45 -4.21 1.02
C VAL A 72 3.63 -5.33 1.68
N LYS A 73 3.80 -6.58 1.24
CA LYS A 73 3.16 -7.75 1.88
C LYS A 73 3.60 -7.94 3.32
N LYS A 74 4.90 -7.79 3.61
CA LYS A 74 5.45 -7.87 4.98
C LYS A 74 4.81 -6.85 5.93
N LEU A 75 4.45 -5.67 5.41
CA LEU A 75 3.77 -4.61 6.17
C LEU A 75 2.24 -4.77 6.17
N GLY A 76 1.73 -5.83 5.55
CA GLY A 76 0.39 -6.36 5.73
C GLY A 76 -0.61 -6.02 4.64
N ILE A 77 -0.24 -5.31 3.57
CA ILE A 77 -1.15 -5.06 2.45
C ILE A 77 -1.42 -6.42 1.76
N PRO A 78 -2.70 -6.84 1.63
CA PRO A 78 -3.05 -8.13 1.01
C PRO A 78 -2.92 -8.06 -0.52
N ASP A 79 -2.76 -9.23 -1.17
CA ASP A 79 -2.65 -9.31 -2.64
C ASP A 79 -3.84 -8.71 -3.38
N SER A 80 -5.05 -8.80 -2.79
CA SER A 80 -6.24 -8.15 -3.36
C SER A 80 -6.12 -6.62 -3.47
N HIS A 81 -5.13 -6.01 -2.82
CA HIS A 81 -4.82 -4.57 -2.85
C HIS A 81 -3.49 -4.25 -3.56
N ILE A 82 -2.85 -5.24 -4.18
CA ILE A 82 -1.59 -5.07 -4.90
C ILE A 82 -1.84 -5.45 -6.35
N ILE A 83 -1.61 -4.52 -7.27
CA ILE A 83 -1.57 -4.80 -8.70
C ILE A 83 -0.11 -4.96 -9.11
N LEU A 84 0.29 -6.17 -9.46
CA LEU A 84 1.66 -6.49 -9.87
C LEU A 84 1.74 -6.73 -11.39
N MET A 85 2.54 -5.91 -12.06
CA MET A 85 2.81 -6.01 -13.50
C MET A 85 4.29 -6.34 -13.72
N ILE A 86 4.58 -7.48 -14.36
CA ILE A 86 5.95 -7.94 -14.65
C ILE A 86 6.08 -8.23 -16.14
N ALA A 87 6.95 -7.47 -16.82
CA ALA A 87 7.07 -7.51 -18.27
C ALA A 87 7.79 -8.77 -18.80
N ASP A 88 8.59 -9.46 -17.97
CA ASP A 88 9.24 -10.72 -18.35
C ASP A 88 9.51 -11.60 -17.12
N ASP A 89 9.44 -12.92 -17.29
CA ASP A 89 9.56 -13.87 -16.19
C ASP A 89 11.00 -14.40 -16.06
N MET A 90 11.77 -13.78 -15.16
CA MET A 90 13.14 -14.21 -14.86
C MET A 90 13.21 -15.56 -14.14
N ALA A 91 12.15 -15.94 -13.40
CA ALA A 91 12.11 -17.20 -12.66
C ALA A 91 11.98 -18.39 -13.62
N CYS A 92 11.27 -18.22 -14.74
CA CYS A 92 11.08 -19.22 -15.79
C CYS A 92 12.06 -19.07 -16.98
N ASN A 93 13.01 -18.14 -16.93
CA ASN A 93 13.93 -17.90 -18.04
C ASN A 93 14.91 -19.07 -18.23
N PRO A 94 15.16 -19.57 -19.46
CA PRO A 94 16.13 -20.64 -19.70
C PRO A 94 17.57 -20.33 -19.30
N ARG A 95 17.91 -19.05 -19.15
CA ARG A 95 19.23 -18.61 -18.65
C ARG A 95 19.35 -18.67 -17.13
N ASN A 96 18.24 -18.82 -16.41
CA ASN A 96 18.25 -18.93 -14.97
C ASN A 96 18.72 -20.32 -14.55
N PRO A 97 19.91 -20.44 -13.92
CA PRO A 97 20.41 -21.74 -13.47
C PRO A 97 19.60 -22.31 -12.29
N ARG A 98 18.73 -21.50 -11.67
CA ARG A 98 17.86 -21.88 -10.55
C ARG A 98 16.40 -21.57 -10.89
N PRO A 99 15.69 -22.53 -11.51
CA PRO A 99 14.30 -22.35 -11.90
C PRO A 99 13.42 -21.93 -10.71
N ALA A 100 12.39 -21.14 -10.99
CA ALA A 100 11.42 -20.65 -10.01
C ALA A 100 12.01 -19.75 -8.90
N THR A 101 13.19 -19.15 -9.14
CA THR A 101 13.82 -18.24 -8.18
C THR A 101 14.26 -16.93 -8.81
N VAL A 102 14.16 -15.84 -8.03
CA VAL A 102 14.72 -14.53 -8.35
C VAL A 102 15.37 -13.99 -7.08
N PHE A 103 16.62 -13.57 -7.15
CA PHE A 103 17.39 -12.97 -6.07
C PHE A 103 17.69 -11.50 -6.34
N ASN A 104 17.67 -10.67 -5.30
CA ASN A 104 17.95 -9.22 -5.37
C ASN A 104 19.33 -8.83 -4.80
N ASN A 105 20.17 -9.82 -4.47
CA ASN A 105 21.50 -9.62 -3.91
C ASN A 105 22.46 -10.68 -4.47
N ALA A 106 23.73 -10.32 -4.65
CA ALA A 106 24.77 -11.21 -5.17
C ALA A 106 24.99 -12.48 -4.34
N ASN A 107 24.80 -12.41 -3.02
CA ASN A 107 24.90 -13.57 -2.11
C ASN A 107 23.61 -14.40 -2.06
N GLN A 108 22.57 -14.01 -2.81
CA GLN A 108 21.34 -14.79 -3.00
C GLN A 108 20.63 -15.15 -1.68
N HIS A 109 20.70 -14.27 -0.69
CA HIS A 109 20.15 -14.51 0.65
C HIS A 109 18.62 -14.68 0.66
N ILE A 110 17.90 -14.04 -0.28
CA ILE A 110 16.44 -14.00 -0.30
C ILE A 110 15.94 -14.26 -1.72
N ASN A 111 15.15 -15.32 -1.90
CA ASN A 111 14.33 -15.51 -3.10
C ASN A 111 13.12 -14.56 -3.02
N VAL A 112 13.10 -13.53 -3.86
CA VAL A 112 12.04 -12.53 -3.92
C VAL A 112 10.84 -12.96 -4.78
N TYR A 113 10.97 -14.03 -5.57
CA TYR A 113 9.85 -14.64 -6.27
C TYR A 113 9.01 -15.52 -5.33
N GLY A 114 9.64 -16.45 -4.61
CA GLY A 114 8.96 -17.31 -3.63
C GLY A 114 7.72 -18.05 -4.18
N ASP A 115 6.90 -18.59 -3.28
CA ASP A 115 5.65 -19.29 -3.63
C ASP A 115 4.40 -18.40 -3.52
N ASP A 116 4.56 -17.17 -3.04
CA ASP A 116 3.49 -16.28 -2.56
C ASP A 116 3.38 -14.99 -3.40
N VAL A 117 3.89 -15.00 -4.64
CA VAL A 117 3.78 -13.87 -5.56
C VAL A 117 2.61 -14.07 -6.50
N GLU A 118 1.65 -13.15 -6.43
CA GLU A 118 0.52 -13.05 -7.36
C GLU A 118 0.82 -12.00 -8.42
N VAL A 119 1.14 -12.43 -9.64
CA VAL A 119 1.35 -11.52 -10.78
C VAL A 119 0.05 -11.36 -11.58
N ASP A 120 -0.50 -10.15 -11.60
CA ASP A 120 -1.76 -9.81 -12.26
C ASP A 120 -1.61 -9.61 -13.76
N TYR A 121 -0.56 -8.90 -14.20
CA TYR A 121 -0.26 -8.66 -15.61
C TYR A 121 1.11 -9.23 -15.93
N ARG A 122 1.16 -10.22 -16.82
CA ARG A 122 2.38 -10.96 -17.16
C ARG A 122 2.75 -10.78 -18.61
N GLY A 123 4.04 -10.59 -18.87
CA GLY A 123 4.56 -10.60 -20.24
C GLY A 123 3.82 -9.59 -21.12
N TYR A 124 3.25 -10.06 -22.24
CA TYR A 124 2.50 -9.25 -23.21
C TYR A 124 1.30 -8.46 -22.64
N GLU A 125 0.80 -8.77 -21.45
CA GLU A 125 -0.24 -7.97 -20.81
C GLU A 125 0.28 -6.65 -20.21
N VAL A 126 1.60 -6.50 -20.04
CA VAL A 126 2.24 -5.30 -19.48
C VAL A 126 2.43 -4.25 -20.57
N THR A 127 1.35 -3.58 -20.92
CA THR A 127 1.32 -2.51 -21.93
C THR A 127 1.00 -1.16 -21.29
N VAL A 128 1.34 -0.06 -21.98
CA VAL A 128 0.98 1.28 -21.53
C VAL A 128 -0.55 1.40 -21.39
N GLU A 129 -1.29 0.85 -22.37
CA GLU A 129 -2.74 0.85 -22.36
C GLU A 129 -3.32 0.18 -21.11
N ASN A 130 -2.86 -1.02 -20.76
CA ASN A 130 -3.37 -1.74 -19.59
C ASN A 130 -3.03 -1.00 -18.29
N PHE A 131 -1.81 -0.47 -18.17
CA PHE A 131 -1.39 0.32 -17.02
C PHE A 131 -2.30 1.56 -16.82
N ILE A 132 -2.51 2.36 -17.87
CA ILE A 132 -3.36 3.56 -17.80
C ILE A 132 -4.83 3.18 -17.54
N ARG A 133 -5.32 2.07 -18.09
CA ARG A 133 -6.69 1.59 -17.82
C ARG A 133 -6.89 1.15 -16.37
N VAL A 134 -5.88 0.51 -15.76
CA VAL A 134 -5.89 0.16 -14.32
C VAL A 134 -6.02 1.43 -13.48
N LEU A 135 -5.13 2.41 -13.68
CA LEU A 135 -5.15 3.67 -12.95
C LEU A 135 -6.50 4.40 -13.09
N THR A 136 -6.96 4.58 -14.32
CA THR A 136 -8.19 5.35 -14.62
C THR A 136 -9.49 4.57 -14.40
N GLY A 137 -9.40 3.28 -14.06
CA GLY A 137 -10.52 2.36 -13.89
C GLY A 137 -11.32 2.06 -15.16
N ARG A 138 -10.74 2.29 -16.34
CA ARG A 138 -11.39 2.06 -17.66
C ARG A 138 -11.18 0.64 -18.15
N LEU A 139 -11.55 -0.33 -17.32
CA LEU A 139 -11.44 -1.76 -17.61
C LEU A 139 -12.81 -2.34 -18.01
N PRO A 140 -12.87 -3.23 -19.01
CA PRO A 140 -14.11 -3.95 -19.38
C PRO A 140 -14.76 -4.61 -18.16
N GLN A 141 -16.09 -4.75 -18.12
CA GLN A 141 -16.78 -5.40 -16.99
C GLN A 141 -16.36 -6.87 -16.76
N SER A 142 -15.86 -7.54 -17.80
CA SER A 142 -15.33 -8.90 -17.73
C SER A 142 -13.97 -9.02 -17.04
N THR A 143 -13.25 -7.92 -16.82
CA THR A 143 -11.94 -7.95 -16.14
C THR A 143 -12.10 -8.50 -14.71
N PRO A 144 -11.31 -9.50 -14.29
CA PRO A 144 -11.37 -10.06 -12.94
C PRO A 144 -11.12 -9.00 -11.85
N PRO A 145 -11.69 -9.17 -10.64
CA PRO A 145 -11.44 -8.24 -9.53
C PRO A 145 -9.96 -8.07 -9.16
N SER A 146 -9.15 -9.13 -9.24
CA SER A 146 -7.71 -9.07 -8.94
C SER A 146 -6.95 -8.13 -9.88
N LYS A 147 -7.39 -7.98 -11.13
CA LYS A 147 -6.78 -7.08 -12.12
C LYS A 147 -7.38 -5.67 -12.08
N ARG A 148 -8.04 -5.25 -10.99
CA ARG A 148 -8.68 -3.94 -10.86
C ARG A 148 -8.14 -3.21 -9.65
N LEU A 149 -7.74 -1.96 -9.86
CA LEU A 149 -7.52 -1.01 -8.79
C LEU A 149 -8.87 -0.49 -8.29
N SER A 150 -9.43 -1.11 -7.24
CA SER A 150 -10.73 -0.74 -6.65
C SER A 150 -10.58 0.31 -5.53
N SER A 151 -9.81 1.36 -5.79
CA SER A 151 -9.55 2.46 -4.87
C SER A 151 -10.62 3.57 -4.95
N ASP A 152 -10.69 4.38 -3.91
CA ASP A 152 -11.65 5.49 -3.72
C ASP A 152 -10.99 6.74 -3.09
N GLU A 153 -11.78 7.76 -2.78
CA GLU A 153 -11.35 9.04 -2.17
C GLU A 153 -10.68 8.91 -0.79
N ARG A 154 -10.73 7.72 -0.17
CA ARG A 154 -10.11 7.42 1.12
C ARG A 154 -8.97 6.41 1.01
N SER A 155 -8.55 6.10 -0.21
CA SER A 155 -7.52 5.10 -0.49
C SER A 155 -6.18 5.78 -0.75
N ASN A 156 -5.13 5.44 0.00
CA ASN A 156 -3.77 5.85 -0.38
C ASN A 156 -3.19 4.85 -1.37
N ILE A 157 -2.41 5.32 -2.34
CA ILE A 157 -1.88 4.48 -3.41
C ILE A 157 -0.38 4.67 -3.53
N LEU A 158 0.38 3.59 -3.32
CA LEU A 158 1.77 3.48 -3.73
C LEU A 158 1.81 3.11 -5.21
N VAL A 159 2.41 3.95 -6.05
CA VAL A 159 2.71 3.61 -7.44
C VAL A 159 4.23 3.52 -7.58
N TYR A 160 4.74 2.30 -7.76
CA TYR A 160 6.16 2.05 -7.98
C TYR A 160 6.42 1.57 -9.40
N MET A 161 7.32 2.25 -10.10
CA MET A 161 7.70 1.90 -11.47
C MET A 161 9.22 1.75 -11.57
N THR A 162 9.68 0.70 -12.25
CA THR A 162 11.10 0.47 -12.52
C THR A 162 11.30 0.01 -13.96
N GLY A 163 12.33 0.53 -14.62
CA GLY A 163 12.59 0.22 -16.01
C GLY A 163 13.63 1.14 -16.65
N HIS A 164 13.61 1.18 -17.97
CA HIS A 164 14.42 2.12 -18.76
C HIS A 164 13.58 3.30 -19.21
N GLY A 165 14.15 4.48 -19.14
CA GLY A 165 13.47 5.72 -19.49
C GLY A 165 14.46 6.81 -19.87
N GLY A 166 13.92 8.00 -20.09
CA GLY A 166 14.68 9.18 -20.44
C GLY A 166 13.88 10.43 -20.11
N ASP A 167 14.24 11.55 -20.72
CA ASP A 167 13.56 12.82 -20.47
C ASP A 167 12.09 12.77 -20.92
N GLY A 168 11.19 12.67 -19.95
CA GLY A 168 9.75 12.70 -20.14
C GLY A 168 9.10 11.38 -20.55
N PHE A 169 9.82 10.25 -20.51
CA PHE A 169 9.23 8.94 -20.85
C PHE A 169 9.83 7.75 -20.09
N LEU A 170 9.04 6.68 -19.98
CA LEU A 170 9.46 5.36 -19.51
C LEU A 170 9.06 4.28 -20.54
N LYS A 171 10.00 3.44 -20.96
CA LYS A 171 9.78 2.39 -21.96
C LYS A 171 9.03 1.21 -21.36
N PHE A 172 8.08 0.68 -22.12
CA PHE A 172 7.35 -0.56 -21.88
C PHE A 172 7.73 -1.60 -22.92
N GLN A 173 8.19 -2.76 -22.45
CA GLN A 173 8.57 -3.92 -23.26
C GLN A 173 9.55 -3.65 -24.41
N ASP A 174 10.38 -2.61 -24.30
CA ASP A 174 11.31 -2.18 -25.35
C ASP A 174 10.62 -1.83 -26.69
N ALA A 175 9.33 -1.48 -26.66
CA ALA A 175 8.53 -1.22 -27.86
C ALA A 175 7.65 0.03 -27.74
N GLU A 176 7.00 0.23 -26.59
CA GLU A 176 6.13 1.37 -26.32
C GLU A 176 6.77 2.27 -25.26
N GLU A 177 6.25 3.48 -25.10
CA GLU A 177 6.68 4.46 -24.11
C GLU A 177 5.45 5.08 -23.47
N VAL A 178 5.46 5.21 -22.14
CA VAL A 178 4.52 6.08 -21.43
C VAL A 178 5.19 7.43 -21.21
N SER A 179 4.54 8.50 -21.62
CA SER A 179 5.03 9.86 -21.40
C SER A 179 4.64 10.41 -20.03
N ASN A 180 5.40 11.41 -19.56
CA ASN A 180 5.07 12.16 -18.35
C ASN A 180 3.74 12.92 -18.46
N VAL A 181 3.33 13.32 -19.68
CA VAL A 181 2.03 13.94 -19.96
C VAL A 181 0.90 12.94 -19.77
N GLU A 182 1.00 11.75 -20.36
CA GLU A 182 -0.03 10.70 -20.22
C GLU A 182 -0.20 10.27 -18.76
N LEU A 183 0.91 10.19 -18.02
CA LEU A 183 0.88 9.87 -16.60
C LEU A 183 0.24 10.98 -15.76
N ALA A 184 0.56 12.25 -16.03
CA ALA A 184 -0.07 13.40 -15.39
C ALA A 184 -1.59 13.40 -15.61
N ASP A 185 -2.03 13.19 -16.86
CA ASP A 185 -3.43 13.14 -17.22
C ASP A 185 -4.16 11.92 -16.64
N ALA A 186 -3.46 10.79 -16.45
CA ALA A 186 -4.02 9.64 -15.77
C ALA A 186 -4.29 9.93 -14.29
N PHE A 187 -3.34 10.57 -13.58
CA PHE A 187 -3.53 10.98 -12.20
C PHE A 187 -4.60 12.07 -12.04
N GLU A 188 -4.74 12.97 -13.01
CA GLU A 188 -5.85 13.92 -13.03
C GLU A 188 -7.20 13.22 -13.17
N GLN A 189 -7.29 12.26 -14.09
CA GLN A 189 -8.51 11.48 -14.23
C GLN A 189 -8.85 10.67 -12.98
N MET A 190 -7.84 10.19 -12.25
CA MET A 190 -8.06 9.55 -10.95
C MET A 190 -8.59 10.54 -9.91
N TRP A 191 -8.06 11.76 -9.88
CA TRP A 191 -8.50 12.83 -8.97
C TRP A 191 -9.96 13.22 -9.23
N GLN A 192 -10.29 13.54 -10.49
CA GLN A 192 -11.66 13.92 -10.88
C GLN A 192 -12.69 12.81 -10.64
N LYS A 193 -12.24 11.55 -10.66
CA LYS A 193 -13.08 10.38 -10.36
C LYS A 193 -13.03 9.95 -8.90
N GLN A 194 -12.39 10.72 -8.01
CA GLN A 194 -12.30 10.42 -6.58
C GLN A 194 -11.74 9.02 -6.32
N ARG A 195 -10.66 8.65 -7.01
CA ARG A 195 -10.05 7.30 -6.93
C ARG A 195 -8.85 7.22 -5.98
N TYR A 196 -8.46 8.31 -5.35
CA TYR A 196 -7.42 8.29 -4.32
C TYR A 196 -7.66 9.40 -3.29
N HIS A 197 -7.14 9.17 -2.09
CA HIS A 197 -6.92 10.18 -1.07
C HIS A 197 -5.56 10.86 -1.29
N GLU A 198 -4.50 10.06 -1.31
CA GLU A 198 -3.11 10.47 -1.58
C GLU A 198 -2.38 9.44 -2.44
N ILE A 199 -1.46 9.91 -3.29
CA ILE A 199 -0.57 9.05 -4.08
C ILE A 199 0.86 9.26 -3.61
N PHE A 200 1.57 8.16 -3.37
CA PHE A 200 3.03 8.16 -3.33
C PHE A 200 3.57 7.55 -4.62
N PHE A 201 4.15 8.38 -5.47
CA PHE A 201 4.75 7.99 -6.74
C PHE A 201 6.27 7.82 -6.60
N MET A 202 6.74 6.58 -6.75
CA MET A 202 8.15 6.21 -6.62
C MET A 202 8.61 5.63 -7.95
N ILE A 203 9.66 6.19 -8.55
CA ILE A 203 10.13 5.73 -9.86
C ILE A 203 11.66 5.55 -9.90
N ASP A 204 12.10 4.39 -10.40
CA ASP A 204 13.51 4.05 -10.57
C ASP A 204 13.87 3.84 -12.06
N THR A 205 14.44 4.87 -12.68
CA THR A 205 14.84 4.90 -14.09
C THR A 205 15.86 6.03 -14.34
N CYS A 206 16.51 6.05 -15.50
CA CYS A 206 17.27 7.22 -15.95
C CYS A 206 16.35 8.43 -16.16
N GLN A 207 16.86 9.62 -15.82
CA GLN A 207 16.15 10.91 -15.87
C GLN A 207 14.78 10.90 -15.18
N ALA A 208 14.65 10.13 -14.11
CA ALA A 208 13.37 9.81 -13.47
C ALA A 208 12.57 11.04 -12.99
N GLU A 209 13.24 12.11 -12.58
CA GLU A 209 12.58 13.36 -12.17
C GLU A 209 11.62 13.92 -13.24
N SER A 210 11.99 13.80 -14.52
CA SER A 210 11.18 14.30 -15.64
C SER A 210 9.76 13.71 -15.67
N MET A 211 9.56 12.52 -15.09
CA MET A 211 8.30 11.78 -15.11
C MET A 211 7.20 12.42 -14.27
N PHE A 212 7.55 13.21 -13.25
CA PHE A 212 6.57 13.88 -12.38
C PHE A 212 6.59 15.40 -12.48
N GLN A 213 7.42 15.99 -13.33
CA GLN A 213 7.49 17.46 -13.49
C GLN A 213 6.16 18.06 -13.97
N LEU A 214 5.41 17.32 -14.78
CA LEU A 214 4.15 17.76 -15.34
C LEU A 214 2.93 17.35 -14.50
N PHE A 215 3.10 16.75 -13.32
CA PHE A 215 1.96 16.49 -12.44
C PHE A 215 1.34 17.81 -11.98
N TYR A 216 0.01 17.86 -11.95
CA TYR A 216 -0.75 19.04 -11.54
C TYR A 216 -1.93 18.70 -10.61
N SER A 217 -2.23 17.42 -10.41
CA SER A 217 -3.26 16.98 -9.47
C SER A 217 -2.74 17.04 -8.03
N PRO A 218 -3.61 17.38 -7.07
CA PRO A 218 -3.21 17.52 -5.67
C PRO A 218 -2.99 16.17 -4.99
N ASN A 219 -2.41 16.21 -3.79
CA ASN A 219 -2.19 15.06 -2.90
C ASN A 219 -1.23 14.00 -3.47
N ILE A 220 -0.23 14.42 -4.26
CA ILE A 220 0.78 13.53 -4.82
C ILE A 220 2.15 13.87 -4.23
N LEU A 221 2.76 12.90 -3.54
CA LEU A 221 4.16 12.93 -3.12
C LEU A 221 4.98 12.11 -4.12
N SER A 222 6.05 12.66 -4.67
CA SER A 222 6.88 11.94 -5.66
C SER A 222 8.35 11.85 -5.29
N VAL A 223 8.97 10.74 -5.66
CA VAL A 223 10.43 10.53 -5.59
C VAL A 223 10.95 9.79 -6.82
N ALA A 224 12.11 10.23 -7.29
CA ALA A 224 12.81 9.69 -8.46
C ALA A 224 14.24 9.31 -8.10
N SER A 225 14.73 8.20 -8.66
CA SER A 225 16.10 7.73 -8.43
C SER A 225 17.18 8.60 -9.07
N SER A 226 16.85 9.42 -10.06
CA SER A 226 17.79 10.35 -10.71
C SER A 226 17.14 11.67 -11.14
N HIS A 227 17.96 12.71 -11.22
CA HIS A 227 17.59 14.04 -11.71
C HIS A 227 17.59 14.07 -13.25
N VAL A 228 16.91 15.05 -13.86
CA VAL A 228 17.01 15.27 -15.31
C VAL A 228 18.47 15.46 -15.72
N GLY A 229 18.90 14.77 -16.78
CA GLY A 229 20.29 14.73 -17.25
C GLY A 229 21.21 13.72 -16.55
N GLU A 230 20.73 12.98 -15.54
CA GLU A 230 21.49 11.93 -14.86
C GLU A 230 20.89 10.53 -15.10
N ASP A 231 21.76 9.54 -15.28
CA ASP A 231 21.39 8.13 -15.32
C ASP A 231 21.07 7.60 -13.91
N SER A 232 20.16 6.62 -13.83
CA SER A 232 20.07 5.73 -12.66
C SER A 232 21.00 4.55 -12.88
N LEU A 233 21.62 4.06 -11.81
CA LEU A 233 22.67 3.05 -11.89
C LEU A 233 22.30 1.77 -11.16
N SER A 234 22.75 0.66 -11.73
CA SER A 234 22.68 -0.65 -11.12
C SER A 234 23.71 -0.82 -9.98
N HIS A 235 23.47 -1.76 -9.07
CA HIS A 235 24.31 -1.96 -7.87
C HIS A 235 25.08 -3.29 -7.89
N HIS A 236 24.40 -4.41 -7.66
CA HIS A 236 25.06 -5.71 -7.47
C HIS A 236 25.13 -6.48 -8.78
N VAL A 237 26.31 -7.01 -9.12
CA VAL A 237 26.49 -7.99 -10.22
C VAL A 237 26.49 -9.39 -9.61
N ASP A 238 25.69 -10.29 -10.19
CA ASP A 238 25.81 -11.71 -9.90
C ASP A 238 26.59 -12.37 -11.05
N SER A 239 27.82 -12.79 -10.75
CA SER A 239 28.72 -13.40 -11.73
C SER A 239 28.24 -14.78 -12.21
N SER A 240 27.37 -15.45 -11.45
CA SER A 240 26.82 -16.76 -11.84
C SER A 240 25.80 -16.66 -12.98
N ILE A 241 25.09 -15.52 -13.07
CA ILE A 241 24.10 -15.24 -14.12
C ILE A 241 24.51 -14.12 -15.08
N GLY A 242 25.63 -13.45 -14.80
CA GLY A 242 26.29 -12.48 -15.69
C GLY A 242 25.55 -11.15 -15.85
N VAL A 243 24.68 -10.79 -14.89
CA VAL A 243 23.83 -9.59 -14.97
C VAL A 243 23.78 -8.87 -13.63
N TYR A 244 23.33 -7.62 -13.66
CA TYR A 244 22.99 -6.87 -12.45
C TYR A 244 21.65 -7.36 -11.88
N VAL A 245 21.58 -7.48 -10.55
CA VAL A 245 20.42 -8.06 -9.86
C VAL A 245 19.55 -7.05 -9.12
N ILE A 246 19.99 -5.80 -9.00
CA ILE A 246 19.24 -4.74 -8.33
C ILE A 246 19.76 -3.36 -8.74
N ASP A 247 18.88 -2.35 -8.74
CA ASP A 247 19.27 -0.95 -8.90
C ASP A 247 19.64 -0.27 -7.58
N ARG A 248 20.52 0.75 -7.65
CA ARG A 248 21.09 1.39 -6.45
C ARG A 248 20.05 2.02 -5.57
N TYR A 249 19.17 2.83 -6.16
CA TYR A 249 18.14 3.52 -5.39
C TYR A 249 17.22 2.51 -4.71
N THR A 250 16.73 1.53 -5.47
CA THR A 250 15.88 0.46 -4.94
C THR A 250 16.57 -0.35 -3.83
N TYR A 251 17.87 -0.65 -3.96
CA TYR A 251 18.64 -1.31 -2.89
C TYR A 251 18.61 -0.55 -1.56
N TYR A 252 18.90 0.75 -1.57
CA TYR A 252 18.89 1.56 -0.34
C TYR A 252 17.48 1.85 0.18
N ALA A 253 16.49 1.94 -0.70
CA ALA A 253 15.08 2.00 -0.30
C ALA A 253 14.67 0.73 0.45
N LEU A 254 15.03 -0.45 -0.06
CA LEU A 254 14.77 -1.73 0.59
C LEU A 254 15.52 -1.88 1.92
N GLU A 255 16.77 -1.42 2.00
CA GLU A 255 17.53 -1.43 3.26
C GLU A 255 16.82 -0.61 4.35
N PHE A 256 16.12 0.46 3.97
CA PHE A 256 15.28 1.22 4.89
C PHE A 256 13.99 0.47 5.24
N LEU A 257 13.30 -0.08 4.24
CA LEU A 257 12.03 -0.82 4.41
C LEU A 257 12.20 -2.09 5.24
N ASP A 258 13.34 -2.77 5.17
CA ASP A 258 13.62 -3.97 5.96
C ASP A 258 13.60 -3.70 7.47
N LYS A 259 13.93 -2.46 7.86
CA LYS A 259 13.95 -1.97 9.24
C LYS A 259 12.59 -1.42 9.69
N VAL A 260 11.54 -1.54 8.87
CA VAL A 260 10.19 -1.04 9.16
C VAL A 260 9.30 -2.22 9.57
N THR A 261 8.61 -2.02 10.68
CA THR A 261 7.53 -2.89 11.18
C THR A 261 6.18 -2.17 11.05
N PRO A 262 5.03 -2.88 11.12
CA PRO A 262 3.72 -2.25 11.03
C PRO A 262 3.44 -1.15 12.07
N ASP A 263 4.11 -1.20 13.24
CA ASP A 263 4.03 -0.21 14.32
C ASP A 263 5.12 0.89 14.24
N SER A 264 5.93 0.88 13.19
CA SER A 264 7.05 1.80 13.01
C SER A 264 6.60 3.24 12.88
N LYS A 265 7.34 4.14 13.54
CA LYS A 265 7.16 5.61 13.46
C LYS A 265 8.06 6.27 12.41
N LYS A 266 8.69 5.48 11.53
CA LYS A 266 9.52 6.01 10.44
C LYS A 266 8.66 6.82 9.48
N THR A 267 9.19 7.94 9.01
CA THR A 267 8.41 8.93 8.25
C THR A 267 8.79 8.96 6.77
N MET A 268 7.90 9.49 5.93
CA MET A 268 8.18 9.71 4.51
C MET A 268 9.39 10.62 4.33
N GLY A 269 9.54 11.66 5.15
CA GLY A 269 10.69 12.57 5.11
C GLY A 269 12.04 11.88 5.37
N GLN A 270 12.06 10.80 6.14
CA GLN A 270 13.24 9.94 6.29
C GLN A 270 13.44 9.05 5.07
N PHE A 271 12.36 8.45 4.55
CA PHE A 271 12.39 7.60 3.37
C PHE A 271 12.89 8.34 2.11
N LEU A 272 12.50 9.61 1.93
CA LEU A 272 12.93 10.44 0.80
C LEU A 272 14.44 10.73 0.80
N LYS A 273 15.17 10.44 1.89
CA LYS A 273 16.61 10.69 2.06
C LYS A 273 17.46 9.41 2.10
N VAL A 274 16.88 8.25 1.79
CA VAL A 274 17.55 6.94 1.94
C VAL A 274 18.76 6.76 1.05
N CYS A 275 18.81 7.47 -0.08
CA CYS A 275 19.90 7.34 -1.04
C CYS A 275 20.52 8.70 -1.38
N PRO A 276 21.44 9.20 -0.54
CA PRO A 276 22.24 10.37 -0.88
C PRO A 276 23.13 10.11 -2.12
N LYS A 277 23.55 11.20 -2.79
CA LYS A 277 24.30 11.14 -4.06
C LYS A 277 25.55 10.27 -4.02
N ASN A 278 26.25 10.20 -2.88
CA ASN A 278 27.43 9.34 -2.73
C ASN A 278 27.11 7.84 -2.77
N LEU A 279 25.90 7.44 -2.41
CA LEU A 279 25.46 6.04 -2.43
C LEU A 279 24.79 5.67 -3.76
N CYS A 280 23.87 6.53 -4.22
CA CYS A 280 23.15 6.34 -5.48
C CYS A 280 24.02 6.58 -6.71
N ILE A 281 25.03 7.46 -6.61
CA ILE A 281 25.84 7.95 -7.74
C ILE A 281 24.99 8.76 -8.76
N SER A 282 23.69 8.88 -8.49
CA SER A 282 22.72 9.80 -9.07
C SER A 282 22.12 10.66 -7.96
N THR A 283 21.48 11.75 -8.35
CA THR A 283 20.80 12.68 -7.45
C THR A 283 19.33 12.28 -7.36
N VAL A 284 18.90 11.77 -6.20
CA VAL A 284 17.49 11.50 -5.93
C VAL A 284 16.72 12.82 -5.92
N ALA A 285 15.67 12.90 -6.74
CA ALA A 285 14.80 14.07 -6.83
C ALA A 285 13.48 13.78 -6.11
N THR A 286 12.92 14.79 -5.45
CA THR A 286 11.67 14.68 -4.70
C THR A 286 10.77 15.86 -5.01
N ARG A 287 9.48 15.61 -5.22
CA ARG A 287 8.48 16.66 -5.47
C ARG A 287 7.42 16.62 -4.36
N THR A 288 7.25 17.76 -3.68
CA THR A 288 6.41 17.88 -2.48
C THR A 288 5.37 19.01 -2.56
N ASP A 289 5.42 19.88 -3.56
CA ASP A 289 4.51 21.02 -3.73
C ASP A 289 3.04 20.63 -3.93
N LEU A 290 2.79 19.45 -4.50
CA LEU A 290 1.45 18.90 -4.68
C LEU A 290 0.92 18.17 -3.43
N PHE A 291 1.76 17.92 -2.43
CA PHE A 291 1.41 17.12 -1.26
C PHE A 291 1.14 18.01 -0.05
N ALA A 292 -0.08 17.99 0.47
CA ALA A 292 -0.53 18.94 1.49
C ALA A 292 0.11 18.73 2.87
N ARG A 293 0.43 17.48 3.24
CA ARG A 293 0.98 17.13 4.56
C ARG A 293 2.50 17.30 4.58
N ASP A 294 3.06 17.64 5.75
CA ASP A 294 4.51 17.67 5.95
C ASP A 294 5.09 16.24 5.90
N PRO A 295 5.93 15.87 4.91
CA PRO A 295 6.48 14.52 4.80
C PRO A 295 7.24 14.06 6.05
N ASN A 296 7.78 14.98 6.85
CA ASN A 296 8.50 14.62 8.08
C ASN A 296 7.57 14.14 9.20
N LYS A 297 6.26 14.35 9.08
CA LYS A 297 5.23 13.90 10.04
C LYS A 297 4.39 12.73 9.51
N VAL A 298 4.37 12.54 8.19
CA VAL A 298 3.65 11.43 7.55
C VAL A 298 4.41 10.13 7.79
N LEU A 299 3.71 9.11 8.27
CA LEU A 299 4.28 7.79 8.49
C LEU A 299 4.49 7.07 7.15
N LEU A 300 5.56 6.30 7.05
CA LEU A 300 5.80 5.43 5.89
C LEU A 300 4.68 4.38 5.72
N THR A 301 4.12 3.92 6.84
CA THR A 301 3.03 2.95 6.87
C THR A 301 1.73 3.46 6.27
N ASP A 302 1.57 4.78 6.09
CA ASP A 302 0.42 5.38 5.39
C ASP A 302 0.39 5.00 3.89
N PHE A 303 1.51 4.51 3.33
CA PHE A 303 1.58 4.05 1.93
C PHE A 303 2.03 2.60 1.80
N PHE A 304 2.93 2.13 2.66
CA PHE A 304 3.50 0.79 2.56
C PHE A 304 2.84 -0.25 3.47
N GLY A 305 2.06 0.18 4.49
CA GLY A 305 1.49 -0.71 5.50
C GLY A 305 -0.01 -0.93 5.34
N SER A 306 -0.52 -1.97 6.00
CA SER A 306 -1.96 -2.17 6.13
C SER A 306 -2.57 -1.21 7.14
N VAL A 307 -3.71 -0.62 6.79
CA VAL A 307 -4.55 0.11 7.76
C VAL A 307 -5.30 -0.92 8.61
N ARG A 308 -4.90 -1.06 9.87
CA ARG A 308 -5.58 -1.93 10.85
C ARG A 308 -6.17 -1.09 11.96
N ASN A 309 -7.45 -0.78 11.86
CA ASN A 309 -8.17 -0.12 12.95
C ASN A 309 -8.60 -1.19 13.96
N VAL A 310 -7.75 -1.46 14.94
CA VAL A 310 -8.05 -2.41 16.03
C VAL A 310 -8.54 -1.62 17.23
N GLU A 311 -9.82 -1.74 17.56
CA GLU A 311 -10.33 -1.31 18.86
C GLU A 311 -10.19 -2.45 19.88
N PRO A 312 -9.32 -2.31 20.90
CA PRO A 312 -9.28 -3.28 21.98
C PRO A 312 -10.61 -3.26 22.74
N LEU A 313 -11.32 -4.39 22.71
CA LEU A 313 -12.55 -4.56 23.49
C LEU A 313 -12.21 -4.52 24.98
N ALA A 314 -12.85 -3.62 25.74
CA ALA A 314 -12.69 -3.54 27.19
C ALA A 314 -13.27 -4.76 27.94
N LYS A 315 -14.04 -5.62 27.25
CA LYS A 315 -14.65 -6.83 27.80
C LYS A 315 -14.08 -8.06 27.09
N THR A 316 -13.62 -9.02 27.88
CA THR A 316 -13.23 -10.34 27.38
C THR A 316 -14.47 -11.06 26.87
N ILE A 317 -14.49 -11.37 25.57
CA ILE A 317 -15.50 -12.26 25.00
C ILE A 317 -15.02 -13.69 25.27
N LYS A 318 -15.77 -14.44 26.09
CA LYS A 318 -15.58 -15.89 26.18
C LYS A 318 -16.02 -16.48 24.85
N LEU A 319 -15.07 -16.92 24.04
CA LEU A 319 -15.36 -17.72 22.86
C LEU A 319 -15.99 -19.02 23.34
N LEU A 320 -17.21 -19.31 22.90
CA LEU A 320 -17.83 -20.61 23.12
C LEU A 320 -16.94 -21.65 22.44
N ASN A 321 -16.24 -22.46 23.24
CA ASN A 321 -15.57 -23.65 22.75
C ASN A 321 -16.64 -24.55 22.12
N LYS A 322 -16.69 -24.58 20.80
CA LYS A 322 -17.54 -25.53 20.07
C LYS A 322 -16.88 -26.90 20.07
N THR A 323 -16.68 -27.46 21.26
CA THR A 323 -16.47 -28.89 21.46
C THR A 323 -17.79 -29.48 21.91
N ASP A 324 -18.76 -29.50 21.00
CA ASP A 324 -19.91 -30.39 21.14
C ASP A 324 -20.06 -31.17 19.85
N GLN A 325 -19.90 -32.48 19.98
CA GLN A 325 -20.19 -33.48 18.98
C GLN A 325 -21.62 -33.30 18.50
N CYS A 326 -21.80 -32.70 17.32
CA CYS A 326 -23.08 -32.79 16.61
C CYS A 326 -23.21 -34.19 16.01
N THR A 327 -23.69 -35.15 16.79
CA THR A 327 -24.36 -36.32 16.22
C THR A 327 -25.74 -35.89 15.76
N LYS A 328 -26.11 -36.32 14.55
CA LYS A 328 -27.40 -36.00 13.90
C LYS A 328 -28.55 -36.20 14.89
N ASP A 329 -29.42 -35.20 14.89
CA ASP A 329 -30.70 -35.10 15.58
C ASP A 329 -30.67 -34.55 17.02
N SER A 330 -31.15 -33.31 17.13
CA SER A 330 -31.48 -32.51 18.33
C SER A 330 -30.37 -31.65 18.99
N CYS A 331 -30.20 -30.43 18.48
CA CYS A 331 -29.73 -29.32 19.30
C CYS A 331 -30.93 -28.71 20.04
N GLN A 332 -31.06 -28.96 21.35
CA GLN A 332 -31.86 -28.13 22.24
C GLN A 332 -30.91 -27.43 23.21
N ASP A 333 -30.86 -26.10 23.13
CA ASP A 333 -30.06 -25.25 24.01
C ASP A 333 -30.51 -25.42 25.46
N LYS A 334 -29.62 -25.95 26.30
CA LYS A 334 -29.72 -25.85 27.76
C LYS A 334 -28.55 -25.03 28.27
N ILE A 335 -28.81 -23.75 28.52
CA ILE A 335 -27.88 -22.86 29.22
C ILE A 335 -28.08 -23.13 30.73
N GLN A 336 -27.07 -23.68 31.39
CA GLN A 336 -26.95 -23.61 32.85
C GLN A 336 -25.81 -22.66 33.23
N PRO A 337 -25.99 -21.74 34.19
CA PRO A 337 -24.92 -20.91 34.69
C PRO A 337 -24.21 -21.63 35.84
N GLU A 338 -22.95 -22.00 35.66
CA GLU A 338 -22.07 -22.36 36.79
C GLU A 338 -20.94 -21.35 36.89
N ASP A 339 -20.98 -20.58 37.99
CA ASP A 339 -19.87 -19.80 38.53
C ASP A 339 -18.80 -20.76 39.04
N GLN A 340 -17.65 -20.83 38.36
CA GLN A 340 -16.42 -21.36 38.95
C GLN A 340 -15.25 -20.45 38.60
N ASP A 341 -14.53 -20.06 39.65
CA ASP A 341 -13.28 -19.31 39.63
C ASP A 341 -12.25 -20.01 38.74
N LEU A 342 -11.80 -19.34 37.67
CA LEU A 342 -10.80 -19.88 36.74
C LEU A 342 -9.48 -19.11 36.90
N GLU A 343 -8.41 -19.87 37.14
CA GLU A 343 -7.02 -19.39 37.17
C GLU A 343 -6.64 -18.59 35.92
N PRO A 344 -5.69 -17.64 36.02
CA PRO A 344 -5.27 -16.82 34.89
C PRO A 344 -4.59 -17.69 33.82
N LEU A 345 -5.30 -17.91 32.71
CA LEU A 345 -4.77 -18.58 31.54
C LEU A 345 -3.73 -17.70 30.84
N SER A 346 -2.52 -18.23 30.69
CA SER A 346 -1.45 -17.65 29.88
C SER A 346 -1.82 -17.66 28.40
N TYR A 347 -1.44 -16.61 27.67
CA TYR A 347 -1.61 -16.52 26.22
C TYR A 347 -0.93 -17.70 25.51
N ALA A 348 -1.63 -18.30 24.55
CA ALA A 348 -1.04 -19.23 23.61
C ALA A 348 -0.13 -18.47 22.63
N GLU A 349 1.07 -18.99 22.38
CA GLU A 349 2.00 -18.47 21.38
C GLU A 349 1.44 -18.70 19.96
N GLN A 350 0.52 -17.83 19.53
CA GLN A 350 -0.21 -17.98 18.27
C GLN A 350 0.50 -17.38 17.05
N PHE A 351 1.70 -16.81 17.22
CA PHE A 351 2.51 -16.34 16.11
C PHE A 351 3.95 -16.81 16.26
N PRO A 352 4.52 -17.51 15.25
CA PRO A 352 5.94 -17.79 15.26
C PRO A 352 6.70 -16.47 15.19
N MET A 353 7.38 -16.12 16.30
CA MET A 353 8.36 -15.05 16.30
C MET A 353 9.51 -15.49 15.39
N PRO A 354 9.96 -14.66 14.43
CA PRO A 354 11.12 -14.99 13.62
C PRO A 354 12.34 -15.15 14.54
N LYS A 355 13.04 -16.28 14.41
CA LYS A 355 14.34 -16.51 15.05
C LYS A 355 15.43 -15.69 14.39
#